data_AF-A0A2T4UDD7-F1
#
_entry.id   AF-A0A2T4UDD7-F1
#
_cell.length_a   1.000
_cell.length_b   1.000
_cell.length_c   1.000
_cell.angle_alpha   90.00
_cell.angle_beta   90.00
_cell.angle_gamma   90.00
#
_symmetry.space_group_name_H-M   'P 1'
#
loop_
_entity.id
_entity.type
_entity.pdbx_description
1 polymer ?
#
loop_
_entity_poly.entity_id
_entity_poly.type
_entity_poly.pdbx_seq_one_letter_code
_entity_poly.pdbx_strand_id
1 'polypeptide(L)'
;MSAINGNHGLSAAMDAWDAKNGEGKRSRRSMRDAAFLALRAKALANPRTSNLARVRLTFRGDGLTIAEAASRALVSERTWKRAEAGEGVDDLSWARIARALECDRATIDPTHIPR
;
A
#
# COMPACT_ATOMS: atom_id res chain seq x y z
N MET A 1 -44.88 38.52 -19.23
CA MET A 1 -43.61 38.47 -18.47
C MET A 1 -43.36 37.03 -18.05
N SER A 2 -42.69 36.23 -18.89
CA SER A 2 -42.27 34.86 -18.52
C SER A 2 -40.77 34.74 -18.68
N ALA A 3 -40.06 34.87 -17.57
CA ALA A 3 -38.64 34.51 -17.46
C ALA A 3 -38.57 33.34 -16.46
N ILE A 4 -38.65 32.11 -16.98
CA ILE A 4 -38.27 30.91 -16.24
C ILE A 4 -37.46 30.04 -17.20
N ASN A 5 -36.18 29.90 -16.90
CA ASN A 5 -35.31 28.72 -17.08
C ASN A 5 -33.87 29.25 -17.22
N GLY A 6 -32.98 29.03 -16.28
CA GLY A 6 -32.87 27.88 -15.40
C GLY A 6 -31.41 27.49 -15.43
N ASN A 7 -30.61 28.13 -14.58
CA ASN A 7 -29.17 27.96 -14.45
C ASN A 7 -28.79 26.55 -13.90
N HIS A 8 -29.67 25.55 -14.05
CA HIS A 8 -29.61 24.22 -13.44
C HIS A 8 -28.90 23.18 -14.30
N GLY A 9 -28.65 23.45 -15.59
CA GLY A 9 -28.04 22.47 -16.50
C GLY A 9 -26.54 22.24 -16.25
N LEU A 10 -25.82 23.26 -15.78
CA LEU A 10 -24.36 23.21 -15.62
C LEU A 10 -23.93 22.43 -14.36
N SER A 11 -24.66 22.57 -13.25
CA SER A 11 -24.44 21.80 -12.02
C SER A 11 -24.72 20.31 -12.25
N ALA A 12 -25.85 19.98 -12.85
CA ALA A 12 -26.23 18.59 -13.12
C ALA A 12 -25.26 17.89 -14.10
N ALA A 13 -24.70 18.64 -15.06
CA ALA A 13 -23.68 18.12 -15.97
C ALA A 13 -22.33 17.89 -15.27
N MET A 14 -21.93 18.75 -14.32
CA MET A 14 -20.74 18.56 -13.49
C MET A 14 -20.90 17.37 -12.54
N ASP A 15 -22.05 17.23 -11.88
CA ASP A 15 -22.35 16.10 -10.99
C ASP A 15 -22.36 14.77 -11.76
N ALA A 16 -22.92 14.74 -12.97
CA ALA A 16 -22.91 13.56 -13.84
C ALA A 16 -21.50 13.22 -14.36
N TRP A 17 -20.68 14.23 -14.63
CA TRP A 17 -19.27 14.05 -15.01
C TRP A 17 -18.45 13.52 -13.83
N ASP A 18 -18.63 14.05 -12.62
CA ASP A 18 -17.97 13.57 -11.41
C ASP A 18 -18.44 12.19 -10.97
N ALA A 19 -19.72 11.86 -11.15
CA ALA A 19 -20.24 10.52 -10.92
C ALA A 19 -19.61 9.52 -11.89
N LYS A 20 -19.63 9.80 -13.20
CA LYS A 20 -19.07 8.92 -14.24
C LYS A 20 -17.55 8.76 -14.11
N ASN A 21 -16.82 9.83 -13.79
CA ASN A 21 -15.36 9.78 -13.62
C ASN A 21 -14.93 9.30 -12.22
N GLY A 22 -15.78 9.44 -11.21
CA GLY A 22 -15.55 9.03 -9.83
C GLY A 22 -15.91 7.57 -9.55
N GLU A 23 -16.94 7.03 -10.19
CA GLU A 23 -17.32 5.61 -10.10
C GLU A 23 -16.25 4.70 -10.70
N GLY A 24 -15.69 5.06 -11.86
CA GLY A 24 -14.58 4.32 -12.46
C GLY A 24 -13.29 4.35 -11.61
N LYS A 25 -13.09 5.38 -10.79
CA LYS A 25 -11.96 5.45 -9.84
C LYS A 25 -12.24 4.64 -8.57
N ARG A 26 -13.47 4.67 -8.04
CA ARG A 26 -13.91 3.89 -6.89
C ARG A 26 -13.88 2.38 -7.17
N SER A 27 -14.34 1.95 -8.34
CA SER A 27 -14.30 0.53 -8.74
C SER A 27 -12.88 0.00 -8.92
N ARG A 28 -11.97 0.79 -9.50
CA ARG A 28 -10.55 0.42 -9.61
C ARG A 28 -9.85 0.34 -8.25
N ARG A 29 -10.21 1.21 -7.31
CA ARG A 29 -9.68 1.18 -5.94
C ARG A 29 -10.16 -0.08 -5.21
N SER A 30 -11.47 -0.37 -5.25
CA SER A 30 -12.00 -1.58 -4.61
C SER A 30 -11.46 -2.88 -5.22
N MET A 31 -11.25 -2.92 -6.54
CA MET A 31 -10.61 -4.08 -7.19
C MET A 31 -9.15 -4.25 -6.78
N ARG A 32 -8.40 -3.15 -6.59
CA ARG A 32 -7.02 -3.20 -6.09
C ARG A 32 -6.96 -3.68 -4.65
N ASP A 33 -7.88 -3.22 -3.81
CA ASP A 33 -7.99 -3.62 -2.41
C ASP A 33 -8.35 -5.12 -2.32
N ALA A 34 -9.31 -5.59 -3.12
CA ALA A 34 -9.67 -7.01 -3.19
C ALA A 34 -8.51 -7.90 -3.71
N ALA A 35 -7.79 -7.44 -4.74
CA ALA A 35 -6.62 -8.15 -5.25
C ALA A 35 -5.49 -8.23 -4.21
N PHE A 36 -5.26 -7.13 -3.47
CA PHE A 36 -4.30 -7.10 -2.37
C PHE A 36 -4.69 -8.07 -1.26
N LEU A 37 -5.95 -8.07 -0.82
CA LEU A 37 -6.44 -8.99 0.22
C LEU A 37 -6.28 -10.46 -0.19
N ALA A 38 -6.55 -10.80 -1.45
CA ALA A 38 -6.33 -12.16 -1.97
C ALA A 38 -4.84 -12.54 -2.00
N LEU A 39 -3.96 -11.62 -2.42
CA LEU A 39 -2.50 -11.83 -2.41
C LEU A 39 -1.95 -11.96 -0.99
N ARG A 40 -2.45 -11.14 -0.07
CA ARG A 40 -2.15 -11.18 1.36
C ARG A 40 -2.49 -12.54 1.96
N ALA A 41 -3.71 -13.03 1.76
CA ALA A 41 -4.13 -14.33 2.28
C ALA A 41 -3.24 -15.47 1.75
N LYS A 42 -2.94 -15.46 0.44
CA LYS A 42 -2.04 -16.46 -0.17
C LYS A 42 -0.61 -16.40 0.38
N ALA A 43 -0.07 -15.19 0.56
CA ALA A 43 1.27 -15.01 1.09
C ALA A 43 1.35 -15.42 2.57
N LEU A 44 0.35 -15.11 3.39
CA LEU A 44 0.31 -15.52 4.79
C LEU A 44 0.15 -17.04 4.97
N ALA A 45 -0.52 -17.71 4.03
CA ALA A 45 -0.61 -19.17 4.01
C ALA A 45 0.70 -19.86 3.59
N ASN A 46 1.62 -19.16 2.93
CA ASN A 46 2.89 -19.74 2.49
C ASN A 46 3.93 -19.74 3.64
N PRO A 47 4.42 -20.92 4.07
CA PRO A 47 5.42 -21.01 5.13
C PRO A 47 6.77 -20.39 4.76
N ARG A 48 7.05 -20.20 3.46
CA ARG A 48 8.30 -19.62 2.94
C ARG A 48 8.28 -18.09 2.83
N THR A 49 7.17 -17.44 3.19
CA THR A 49 7.09 -15.97 3.16
C THR A 49 8.06 -15.39 4.18
N SER A 50 8.90 -14.45 3.72
CA SER A 50 9.92 -13.82 4.56
C SER A 50 9.31 -13.08 5.74
N ASN A 51 10.04 -12.98 6.85
CA ASN A 51 9.56 -12.29 8.05
C ASN A 51 9.18 -10.83 7.77
N LEU A 52 10.00 -10.11 6.99
CA LEU A 52 9.68 -8.75 6.53
C LEU A 52 8.33 -8.69 5.82
N ALA A 53 8.08 -9.60 4.85
CA ALA A 53 6.82 -9.63 4.13
C ALA A 53 5.65 -9.96 5.07
N ARG A 54 5.82 -10.87 6.03
CA ARG A 54 4.78 -11.17 7.04
C ARG A 54 4.44 -9.93 7.87
N VAL A 55 5.44 -9.28 8.47
CA VAL A 55 5.23 -8.08 9.31
C VAL A 55 4.53 -6.99 8.51
N ARG A 56 4.95 -6.73 7.27
CA ARG A 56 4.27 -5.78 6.37
C ARG A 56 2.82 -6.18 6.11
N LEU A 57 2.57 -7.44 5.77
CA LEU A 57 1.24 -7.94 5.43
C LEU A 57 0.30 -8.03 6.64
N THR A 58 0.80 -8.01 7.88
CA THR A 58 -0.02 -8.01 9.10
C THR A 58 -0.03 -6.67 9.81
N PHE A 59 0.69 -5.67 9.30
CA PHE A 59 0.84 -4.37 9.94
C PHE A 59 -0.53 -3.75 10.26
N ARG A 60 -0.78 -3.50 11.55
CA ARG A 60 -2.03 -2.92 12.10
C ARG A 60 -3.33 -3.62 11.64
N GLY A 61 -3.27 -4.90 11.29
CA GLY A 61 -4.44 -5.71 10.92
C GLY A 61 -4.82 -5.67 9.44
N ASP A 62 -4.60 -4.55 8.76
CA ASP A 62 -4.92 -4.38 7.33
C ASP A 62 -3.75 -4.72 6.40
N GLY A 63 -2.52 -4.62 6.93
CA GLY A 63 -1.29 -4.78 6.15
C GLY A 63 -1.00 -3.57 5.26
N LEU A 64 0.17 -3.60 4.62
CA LEU A 64 0.60 -2.55 3.69
C LEU A 64 0.96 -3.14 2.33
N THR A 65 0.60 -2.43 1.26
CA THR A 65 1.20 -2.65 -0.06
C THR A 65 2.70 -2.28 -0.02
N ILE A 66 3.47 -2.77 -1.01
CA ILE A 66 4.88 -2.39 -1.12
C ILE A 66 5.04 -0.87 -1.31
N ALA A 67 4.15 -0.24 -2.09
CA ALA A 67 4.18 1.19 -2.32
C ALA A 67 3.96 2.00 -1.03
N GLU A 68 2.96 1.63 -0.23
CA GLU A 68 2.68 2.27 1.07
C GLU A 68 3.82 2.07 2.06
N ALA A 69 4.35 0.84 2.13
CA ALA A 69 5.43 0.50 3.04
C ALA A 69 6.74 1.23 2.67
N ALA A 70 7.08 1.27 1.38
CA ALA A 70 8.24 2.00 0.86
C ALA A 70 8.12 3.51 1.08
N SER A 71 6.93 4.07 0.83
CA SER A 71 6.64 5.49 1.10
C SER A 71 6.82 5.82 2.59
N ARG A 72 6.27 4.98 3.48
CA ARG A 72 6.41 5.15 4.93
C ARG A 72 7.86 5.04 5.41
N ALA A 73 8.64 4.16 4.80
CA ALA A 73 10.07 3.99 5.11
C ALA A 73 10.99 5.00 4.43
N LEU A 74 10.48 5.87 3.54
CA LEU A 74 11.32 6.78 2.75
C LEU A 74 12.42 6.03 1.98
N VAL A 75 12.04 4.91 1.35
CA VAL A 75 12.88 4.11 0.46
C VAL A 75 12.17 3.86 -0.85
N SER A 76 12.90 3.45 -1.88
CA SER A 76 12.27 3.05 -3.15
C SER A 76 11.56 1.70 -3.03
N GLU A 77 10.50 1.48 -3.81
CA GLU A 77 9.88 0.15 -3.91
C GLU A 77 10.87 -0.94 -4.34
N ARG A 78 11.88 -0.57 -5.15
CA ARG A 78 12.95 -1.48 -5.53
C ARG A 78 13.77 -1.91 -4.31
N THR A 79 14.15 -0.97 -3.46
CA THR A 79 14.87 -1.26 -2.21
C THR A 79 14.05 -2.20 -1.32
N TRP A 80 12.74 -1.95 -1.20
CA TRP A 80 11.84 -2.81 -0.44
C TRP A 80 11.81 -4.25 -0.98
N LYS A 81 11.63 -4.41 -2.30
CA LYS A 81 11.61 -5.73 -2.95
C LYS A 81 12.90 -6.51 -2.74
N ARG A 82 14.05 -5.82 -2.81
CA ARG A 82 15.36 -6.43 -2.51
C ARG A 82 15.45 -6.90 -1.06
N ALA A 83 14.99 -6.08 -0.11
CA ALA A 83 14.93 -6.46 1.30
C ALA A 83 14.04 -7.71 1.52
N GLU A 84 12.87 -7.78 0.88
CA GLU A 84 11.97 -8.94 0.99
C GLU A 84 12.54 -10.21 0.37
N ALA A 85 13.35 -10.06 -0.68
CA ALA A 85 14.08 -11.16 -1.31
C ALA A 85 15.33 -11.61 -0.53
N GLY A 86 15.67 -10.93 0.57
CA GLY A 86 16.89 -11.18 1.34
C GLY A 86 18.17 -10.75 0.62
N GLU A 87 18.07 -9.86 -0.38
CA GLU A 87 19.22 -9.28 -1.05
C GLU A 87 19.88 -8.19 -0.20
N GLY A 88 21.15 -7.91 -0.47
CA GLY A 88 21.92 -6.90 0.24
C GLY A 88 21.31 -5.49 0.14
N VAL A 89 20.83 -4.99 1.27
CA VAL A 89 20.30 -3.65 1.48
C VAL A 89 21.14 -2.97 2.57
N ASP A 90 21.39 -1.68 2.42
CA ASP A 90 22.23 -0.92 3.35
C ASP A 90 21.59 -0.77 4.74
N ASP A 91 22.43 -0.54 5.75
CA ASP A 91 22.00 -0.46 7.16
C ASP A 91 20.98 0.66 7.43
N LEU A 92 21.11 1.79 6.72
CA LEU A 92 20.19 2.92 6.88
C LEU A 92 18.81 2.57 6.33
N SER A 93 18.74 1.91 5.17
CA SER A 93 17.50 1.39 4.61
C SER A 93 16.84 0.38 5.56
N TRP A 94 17.59 -0.54 6.16
CA TRP A 94 17.05 -1.47 7.16
C TRP A 94 16.50 -0.77 8.40
N ALA A 95 17.22 0.22 8.95
CA ALA A 95 16.76 1.00 10.08
C ALA A 95 15.45 1.76 9.77
N ARG A 96 15.34 2.31 8.55
CA ARG A 96 14.13 2.98 8.06
C ARG A 96 12.95 2.02 7.92
N ILE A 97 13.18 0.83 7.37
CA ILE A 97 12.14 -0.21 7.23
C ILE A 97 11.66 -0.66 8.61
N ALA A 98 12.57 -0.94 9.54
CA ALA A 98 12.24 -1.33 10.92
C ALA A 98 11.36 -0.28 11.61
N ARG A 99 11.77 1.00 11.52
CA ARG A 99 11.01 2.13 12.06
C ARG A 99 9.62 2.26 11.42
N ALA A 100 9.53 2.10 10.10
CA ALA A 100 8.24 2.16 9.39
C ALA A 100 7.28 1.05 9.83
N LEU A 101 7.80 -0.13 10.15
CA LEU A 101 7.01 -1.27 10.61
C LEU A 101 6.83 -1.34 12.13
N GLU A 102 7.34 -0.35 12.87
CA GLU A 102 7.23 -0.28 14.33
C GLU A 102 7.78 -1.56 15.01
N CYS A 103 8.88 -2.09 14.48
CA CYS A 103 9.50 -3.32 14.95
C CYS A 103 11.02 -3.21 15.01
N ASP A 104 11.66 -4.14 15.72
CA ASP A 104 13.12 -4.22 15.77
C ASP A 104 13.69 -4.80 14.48
N ARG A 105 14.87 -4.30 14.08
CA ARG A 105 15.59 -4.79 12.89
C ARG A 105 15.82 -6.30 12.94
N ALA A 106 16.14 -6.86 14.11
CA ALA A 106 16.32 -8.29 14.33
C ALA A 106 15.11 -9.14 13.91
N THR A 107 13.91 -8.56 13.89
CA THR A 107 12.67 -9.25 13.51
C THR A 107 12.57 -9.47 12.00
N ILE A 108 13.10 -8.53 11.23
CA ILE A 108 12.83 -8.42 9.78
C ILE A 108 14.06 -8.61 8.89
N ASP A 109 15.26 -8.34 9.42
CA ASP A 109 16.51 -8.48 8.70
C ASP A 109 17.14 -9.85 9.01
N PRO A 110 17.19 -10.77 8.03
CA PRO A 110 17.71 -12.12 8.23
C PRO A 110 19.22 -12.16 8.50
N THR A 111 19.93 -11.06 8.25
CA THR A 111 21.39 -10.95 8.41
C THR A 111 21.82 -10.17 9.65
N HIS A 112 20.86 -9.68 10.44
CA HIS A 112 21.17 -8.83 11.58
C HIS A 112 21.76 -9.62 12.76
N ILE A 113 23.01 -9.29 13.10
CA ILE A 113 23.68 -9.78 14.31
C ILE A 113 23.60 -8.66 15.35
N PRO A 114 22.91 -8.86 16.50
CA PRO A 114 22.88 -7.86 17.56
C PRO A 114 24.31 -7.64 18.08
N ARG A 115 24.72 -6.37 18.17
CA ARG A 115 26.01 -5.97 18.74
C ARG A 115 25.89 -5.73 20.23
#